data_AF-A0A2P5K896-F1
#
_entry.id   AF-A0A2P5K896-F1
#
_cell.length_a   1.000
_cell.length_b   1.000
_cell.length_c   1.000
_cell.angle_alpha   90.00
_cell.angle_beta   90.00
_cell.angle_gamma   90.00
#
_symmetry.space_group_name_H-M   'P 1'
#
loop_
_entity.id
_entity.type
_entity.pdbx_description
1 polymer ?
#
loop_
_entity_poly.entity_id
_entity_poly.type
_entity_poly.pdbx_seq_one_letter_code
_entity_poly.pdbx_strand_id
1 'polypeptide(L)'
;MRYDKLYSAEMLNILKREFLVSERGHYSLRKVADVLGIGCDHLLRISVDAADRIRIDALRAAVRDLQRRNIGPMTIVGMAGTTEMGAIDPLDALADVARVLSLRRR
;
A
#
# COMPACT_ATOMS: atom_id res chain seq x y z
N MET A 1 -20.68 8.44 -29.31
CA MET A 1 -21.47 8.36 -28.06
C MET A 1 -20.48 8.14 -26.92
N ARG A 2 -20.13 9.18 -26.16
CA ARG A 2 -19.04 9.16 -25.15
C ARG A 2 -19.56 8.58 -23.84
N TYR A 3 -19.15 7.35 -23.52
CA TYR A 3 -19.42 6.69 -22.23
C TYR A 3 -18.66 7.33 -21.04
N ASP A 4 -17.74 8.27 -21.30
CA ASP A 4 -16.84 8.89 -20.30
C ASP A 4 -17.54 9.76 -19.23
N LYS A 5 -18.85 10.02 -19.33
CA LYS A 5 -19.57 10.90 -18.39
C LYS A 5 -20.38 10.17 -17.29
N LEU A 6 -20.38 8.84 -17.24
CA LEU A 6 -21.19 8.09 -16.28
C LEU A 6 -20.55 7.91 -14.89
N TYR A 7 -19.25 8.15 -14.75
CA TYR A 7 -18.54 7.98 -13.49
C TYR A 7 -17.69 9.23 -13.20
N SER A 8 -17.92 9.89 -12.06
CA SER A 8 -17.03 10.96 -11.61
C SER A 8 -15.65 10.40 -11.27
N ALA A 9 -14.60 11.23 -11.36
CA ALA A 9 -13.25 10.83 -10.96
C ALA A 9 -13.19 10.30 -9.51
N GLU A 10 -14.06 10.80 -8.63
CA GLU A 10 -14.23 10.31 -7.26
C GLU A 10 -14.89 8.92 -7.20
N MET A 11 -15.87 8.63 -8.07
CA MET A 11 -16.45 7.28 -8.18
C MET A 11 -15.44 6.26 -8.71
N LEU A 12 -14.57 6.66 -9.64
CA LEU A 12 -13.52 5.77 -10.15
C LEU A 12 -12.46 5.44 -9.09
N ASN A 13 -12.25 6.29 -8.07
CA ASN A 13 -11.30 6.02 -7.00
C ASN A 13 -11.69 4.82 -6.12
N ILE A 14 -12.98 4.51 -5.99
CA ILE A 14 -13.48 3.33 -5.24
C ILE A 14 -12.97 2.01 -5.86
N LEU A 15 -12.76 2.02 -7.19
CA LEU A 15 -12.25 0.88 -7.94
C LEU A 15 -10.72 0.79 -7.88
N LYS A 16 -10.02 1.88 -7.54
CA LYS A 16 -8.56 1.90 -7.40
C LYS A 16 -8.15 1.23 -6.11
N ARG A 17 -7.04 0.51 -6.19
CA ARG A 17 -6.55 -0.32 -5.11
C ARG A 17 -5.05 -0.23 -5.01
N GLU A 18 -4.56 0.21 -3.86
CA GLU A 18 -3.14 0.50 -3.65
C GLU A 18 -2.49 -0.56 -2.77
N PHE A 19 -1.24 -0.88 -3.10
CA PHE A 19 -0.33 -1.75 -2.35
C PHE A 19 0.65 -0.88 -1.59
N LEU A 20 0.64 -1.00 -0.27
CA LEU A 20 1.54 -0.29 0.61
C LEU A 20 2.78 -1.16 0.84
N VAL A 21 3.93 -0.70 0.38
CA VAL A 21 5.19 -1.44 0.46
C VAL A 21 6.27 -0.59 1.11
N SER A 22 7.18 -1.21 1.86
CA SER A 22 8.39 -0.51 2.31
C SER A 22 9.18 0.02 1.11
N GLU A 23 9.79 1.20 1.23
CA GLU A 23 10.64 1.77 0.19
C GLU A 23 11.80 0.83 -0.18
N ARG A 24 12.30 0.05 0.78
CA ARG A 24 13.30 -1.00 0.55
C ARG A 24 12.73 -2.33 0.10
N GLY A 25 11.42 -2.37 -0.18
CA GLY A 25 10.78 -3.48 -0.84
C GLY A 25 11.54 -3.86 -2.12
N HIS A 26 11.89 -5.13 -2.22
CA HIS A 26 12.73 -5.63 -3.31
C HIS A 26 12.07 -5.34 -4.66
N TYR A 27 12.87 -5.12 -5.71
CA TYR A 27 12.36 -4.80 -7.06
C TYR A 27 11.37 -5.86 -7.60
N SER A 28 11.40 -7.07 -7.03
CA SER A 28 10.45 -8.14 -7.31
C SER A 28 9.00 -7.78 -6.98
N LEU A 29 8.73 -6.88 -6.01
CA LEU A 29 7.37 -6.45 -5.70
C LEU A 29 6.71 -5.71 -6.87
N ARG A 30 7.50 -4.95 -7.63
CA ARG A 30 7.05 -4.31 -8.86
C ARG A 30 6.66 -5.34 -9.91
N LYS A 31 7.49 -6.36 -10.07
CA LYS A 31 7.22 -7.47 -10.98
C LYS A 31 6.00 -8.30 -10.58
N VAL A 32 5.76 -8.48 -9.27
CA VAL A 32 4.55 -9.13 -8.75
C VAL A 32 3.30 -8.30 -9.08
N ALA A 33 3.34 -6.98 -8.91
CA ALA A 33 2.20 -6.12 -9.27
C ALA A 33 1.87 -6.19 -10.77
N ASP A 34 2.89 -6.24 -11.63
CA ASP A 34 2.70 -6.42 -13.08
C ASP A 34 2.13 -7.81 -13.43
N VAL A 35 2.70 -8.88 -12.86
CA VAL A 35 2.26 -10.25 -13.12
C VAL A 35 0.82 -10.49 -12.67
N LEU A 36 0.41 -9.87 -11.56
CA LEU A 36 -0.96 -9.97 -11.03
C LEU A 36 -1.95 -9.03 -11.75
N GLY A 37 -1.51 -8.26 -12.75
CA GLY A 37 -2.37 -7.34 -13.51
C GLY A 37 -2.88 -6.14 -12.71
N ILE A 38 -2.21 -5.82 -11.59
CA ILE A 38 -2.54 -4.68 -10.73
C ILE A 38 -1.96 -3.39 -11.32
N GLY A 39 -0.77 -3.48 -11.94
CA GLY A 39 -0.03 -2.35 -12.47
C GLY A 39 0.88 -1.69 -11.44
N CYS A 40 2.11 -1.38 -11.86
CA CYS A 40 3.15 -0.76 -11.02
C CYS A 40 2.73 0.56 -10.36
N ASP A 41 1.84 1.30 -11.00
CA ASP A 41 1.43 2.65 -10.57
C ASP A 41 0.62 2.64 -9.27
N HIS A 42 0.18 1.45 -8.85
CA HIS A 42 -0.58 1.23 -7.61
C HIS A 42 0.30 0.70 -6.45
N LEU A 43 1.61 0.88 -6.54
CA LEU A 43 2.56 0.59 -5.46
C LEU A 43 2.94 1.88 -4.73
N LEU A 44 2.30 2.12 -3.59
CA LEU A 44 2.65 3.22 -2.71
C LEU A 44 3.81 2.82 -1.79
N ARG A 45 4.98 3.43 -2.04
CA ARG A 45 6.19 3.21 -1.23
C ARG A 45 6.14 4.05 0.04
N ILE A 46 6.35 3.40 1.18
CA ILE A 46 6.38 4.02 2.50
C ILE A 46 7.82 4.15 2.96
N SER A 47 8.16 5.32 3.47
CA SER A 47 9.51 5.61 3.97
C SER A 47 9.95 4.66 5.06
N VAL A 48 11.26 4.47 5.14
CA VAL A 48 11.91 3.67 6.19
C VAL A 48 12.57 4.56 7.24
N ASP A 49 12.86 3.99 8.40
CA ASP A 49 13.64 4.62 9.46
C ASP A 49 15.15 4.39 9.28
N ALA A 50 15.96 4.88 10.21
CA ALA A 50 17.42 4.73 10.17
C ALA A 50 17.89 3.27 10.36
N ALA A 51 17.00 2.37 10.80
CA ALA A 51 17.25 0.94 10.90
C ALA A 51 16.69 0.17 9.70
N ASP A 52 16.33 0.89 8.62
CA ASP A 52 15.80 0.34 7.37
C ASP A 52 14.47 -0.38 7.50
N ARG A 53 13.69 -0.04 8.53
CA ARG A 53 12.35 -0.60 8.78
C ARG A 53 11.28 0.37 8.33
N ILE A 54 10.15 -0.14 7.87
CA ILE A 54 9.00 0.68 7.49
C ILE A 54 8.53 1.55 8.65
N ARG A 55 8.32 2.83 8.36
CA ARG A 55 7.78 3.78 9.31
C ARG A 55 6.28 3.62 9.47
N ILE A 56 5.86 3.12 10.62
CA ILE A 56 4.45 2.89 10.94
C ILE A 56 3.64 4.20 10.97
N ASP A 57 4.25 5.29 11.39
CA ASP A 57 3.64 6.62 11.36
C ASP A 57 3.38 7.11 9.93
N ALA A 58 4.36 6.91 9.03
CA ALA A 58 4.22 7.21 7.60
C ALA A 58 3.16 6.30 6.94
N LEU A 59 3.16 5.01 7.26
CA LEU A 59 2.14 4.06 6.80
C LEU A 59 0.73 4.50 7.21
N ARG A 60 0.53 4.89 8.48
CA ARG A 60 -0.75 5.38 8.96
C ARG A 60 -1.18 6.68 8.28
N ALA A 61 -0.23 7.56 7.98
CA ALA A 61 -0.52 8.79 7.25
C ALA A 61 -0.96 8.51 5.80
N ALA A 62 -0.26 7.61 5.11
CA ALA A 62 -0.62 7.16 3.77
C ALA A 62 -2.01 6.52 3.73
N VAL A 63 -2.31 5.64 4.70
CA VAL A 63 -3.65 5.04 4.84
C VAL A 63 -4.74 6.10 4.99
N ARG A 64 -4.53 7.11 5.85
CA ARG A 64 -5.49 8.21 6.01
C ARG A 64 -5.67 9.02 4.73
N ASP A 65 -4.60 9.23 3.97
CA ASP A 65 -4.69 9.93 2.69
C ASP A 65 -5.50 9.15 1.66
N LEU A 66 -5.24 7.85 1.52
CA LEU A 66 -6.01 6.96 0.66
C LEU A 66 -7.49 6.96 1.03
N GLN A 67 -7.81 6.91 2.33
CA GLN A 67 -9.18 7.01 2.82
C GLN A 67 -9.85 8.34 2.44
N ARG A 68 -9.16 9.48 2.58
CA ARG A 68 -9.71 10.79 2.16
C ARG A 68 -9.98 10.84 0.66
N ARG A 69 -9.17 10.14 -0.13
CA ARG A 69 -9.30 10.05 -1.60
C ARG A 69 -10.30 8.97 -2.05
N ASN A 70 -10.92 8.29 -1.09
CA ASN A 70 -11.84 7.16 -1.32
C ASN A 70 -11.19 6.00 -2.09
N ILE A 71 -9.88 5.79 -1.89
CA ILE A 71 -9.09 4.70 -2.47
C ILE A 71 -8.89 3.63 -1.40
N GLY A 72 -9.19 2.38 -1.74
CA GLY A 72 -9.05 1.26 -0.81
C GLY A 72 -7.62 0.71 -0.78
N PRO A 73 -6.89 0.75 0.35
CA PRO A 73 -5.65 -0.01 0.48
C PRO A 73 -5.99 -1.51 0.44
N MET A 74 -5.42 -2.26 -0.50
CA MET A 74 -5.66 -3.71 -0.60
C MET A 74 -4.74 -4.53 0.29
N THR A 75 -3.48 -4.13 0.34
CA THR A 75 -2.42 -4.98 0.88
C THR A 75 -1.33 -4.12 1.51
N ILE A 76 -0.81 -4.58 2.64
CA ILE A 76 0.41 -4.05 3.27
C ILE A 76 1.46 -5.16 3.18
N VAL A 77 2.64 -4.84 2.64
CA VAL A 77 3.75 -5.79 2.52
C VAL A 77 4.88 -5.35 3.44
N GLY A 78 5.08 -6.09 4.52
CA GLY A 78 6.23 -5.95 5.41
C GLY A 78 7.39 -6.84 4.98
N MET A 79 8.62 -6.37 5.17
CA MET A 79 9.85 -7.09 4.90
C MET A 79 10.33 -7.78 6.19
N ALA A 80 10.36 -9.12 6.19
CA ALA A 80 10.88 -9.92 7.30
C ALA A 80 12.38 -10.23 7.17
N GLY A 81 13.15 -9.25 6.69
CA GLY A 81 14.56 -9.37 6.33
C GLY A 81 14.86 -8.65 5.02
N THR A 82 15.39 -7.44 5.09
CA THR A 82 15.95 -6.74 3.91
C THR A 82 17.27 -7.39 3.51
N THR A 83 17.52 -7.48 2.20
CA THR A 83 18.64 -8.24 1.62
C THR A 83 20.02 -7.80 2.09
N GLU A 84 20.16 -6.56 2.58
CA GLU A 84 21.46 -5.98 2.91
C GLU A 84 21.71 -5.79 4.42
N MET A 85 20.69 -5.50 5.23
CA MET A 85 20.87 -5.27 6.68
C MET A 85 20.13 -6.30 7.55
N GLY A 86 19.37 -7.23 6.96
CA GLY A 86 18.54 -8.17 7.73
C GLY A 86 17.45 -7.47 8.56
N ALA A 87 17.07 -6.25 8.18
CA ALA A 87 16.08 -5.49 8.93
C ALA A 87 14.71 -6.16 8.81
N ILE A 88 14.07 -6.35 9.96
CA ILE A 88 12.71 -6.88 10.08
C ILE A 88 11.78 -5.71 10.38
N ASP A 89 10.82 -5.47 9.50
CA ASP A 89 9.76 -4.50 9.73
C ASP A 89 8.98 -4.86 11.01
N PRO A 90 8.41 -3.88 11.74
CA PRO A 90 7.61 -4.14 12.93
C PRO A 90 6.30 -4.84 12.58
N LEU A 91 6.34 -6.17 12.40
CA LEU A 91 5.25 -7.02 11.90
C LEU A 91 3.98 -6.92 12.75
N ASP A 92 4.11 -6.85 14.08
CA ASP A 92 2.95 -6.71 14.98
C ASP A 92 2.22 -5.38 14.73
N ALA A 93 2.98 -4.29 14.59
CA ALA A 93 2.42 -2.98 14.30
C ALA A 93 1.78 -2.92 12.90
N LEU A 94 2.37 -3.61 11.91
CA LEU A 94 1.76 -3.77 10.58
C LEU A 94 0.45 -4.56 10.65
N ALA A 95 0.41 -5.64 11.44
CA ALA A 95 -0.80 -6.45 11.63
C ALA A 95 -1.92 -5.63 12.29
N ASP A 96 -1.60 -4.76 13.24
CA ASP A 96 -2.56 -3.85 13.86
C ASP A 96 -3.14 -2.86 12.86
N VAL A 97 -2.31 -2.28 11.99
CA VAL A 97 -2.79 -1.40 10.91
C VAL A 97 -3.67 -2.17 9.93
N ALA A 98 -3.27 -3.38 9.54
CA ALA A 98 -4.04 -4.24 8.65
C ALA A 98 -5.40 -4.63 9.25
N ARG A 99 -5.46 -4.91 10.55
CA ARG A 99 -6.69 -5.24 11.27
C ARG A 99 -7.66 -4.05 11.31
N VAL A 100 -7.16 -2.84 11.54
CA VAL A 100 -7.99 -1.63 11.49
C VAL A 100 -8.58 -1.42 10.08
N LEU A 101 -7.83 -1.76 9.04
CA LEU A 101 -8.29 -1.67 7.65
C LEU A 101 -9.32 -2.75 7.29
N SER A 102 -9.14 -3.99 7.73
CA SER A 102 -10.01 -5.11 7.38
C SER A 102 -11.41 -5.00 7.99
N LEU A 103 -11.51 -4.39 9.18
CA LEU A 103 -12.80 -4.14 9.86
C LEU A 103 -13.71 -3.14 9.14
N ARG A 104 -13.22 -2.43 8.12
CA ARG A 104 -13.99 -1.43 7.35
C ARG A 104 -14.49 -1.92 5.99
N ARG A 105 -14.32 -3.21 5.64
CA ARG A 105 -14.94 -3.79 4.43
C ARG A 105 -16.43 -4.05 4.69
N ARG A 106 -17.28 -3.04 4.49
CA ARG A 106 -18.72 -3.21 4.21
C ARG A 106 -19.09 -2.36 3.01
#